data_AF-A0A7S2T0H8-F1
#
_entry.id   AF-A0A7S2T0H8-F1
#
_cell.length_a   1.000
_cell.length_b   1.000
_cell.length_c   1.000
_cell.angle_alpha   90.00
_cell.angle_beta   90.00
_cell.angle_gamma   90.00
#
_symmetry.space_group_name_H-M   'P 1'
#
loop_
_entity.id
_entity.type
_entity.pdbx_description
1 polymer ?
#
loop_
_entity_poly.entity_id
_entity_poly.type
_entity_poly.pdbx_seq_one_letter_code
_entity_poly.pdbx_strand_id
1 'polypeptide(L)'
;ENVAMYMLSLPLQIEPRSLHCLLASMLDGMKDSWSMEQVAALVAVLKTAKKLNLIGNIDHVVECPEGMRIEMNPKILESAVFSSQEVVRINMIELLCTSFKKVVLPGKAELELLKLAIPLNLTCTIQGFKGRFETLMRRFFERVHIAIRSIKHKHLSNERRRKARGVEAPDVPADEDRDHELEMIELTSAFLFWLRDFLVSC
;
A
#
# COMPACT_ATOMS: atom_id res chain seq x y z
N GLU A 1 -0.91 -17.01 -16.34
CA GLU A 1 -1.21 -16.57 -14.96
C GLU A 1 -0.09 -17.01 -14.02
N ASN A 2 0.09 -16.32 -12.90
CA ASN A 2 1.25 -16.48 -12.03
C ASN A 2 1.03 -17.70 -11.11
N VAL A 3 1.66 -18.85 -11.39
CA VAL A 3 1.53 -20.11 -10.63
C VAL A 3 1.76 -19.91 -9.12
N ALA A 4 2.63 -18.96 -8.76
CA ALA A 4 2.89 -18.54 -7.39
C ALA A 4 1.63 -18.10 -6.63
N MET A 5 0.64 -17.50 -7.31
CA MET A 5 -0.61 -17.06 -6.67
C MET A 5 -1.43 -18.24 -6.16
N TYR A 6 -1.56 -19.32 -6.93
CA TYR A 6 -2.33 -20.50 -6.52
C TYR A 6 -1.60 -21.34 -5.47
N MET A 7 -0.28 -21.45 -5.62
CA MET A 7 0.56 -22.18 -4.67
C MET A 7 0.64 -21.51 -3.31
N LEU A 8 0.64 -20.17 -3.25
CA LEU A 8 0.74 -19.42 -1.99
C LEU A 8 -0.63 -19.11 -1.38
N SER A 9 -1.69 -18.95 -2.18
CA SER A 9 -2.96 -18.50 -1.64
C SER A 9 -3.61 -19.50 -0.69
N LEU A 10 -3.56 -20.79 -1.04
CA LEU A 10 -4.24 -21.84 -0.28
C LEU A 10 -3.55 -22.08 1.09
N PRO A 11 -2.21 -22.25 1.17
CA PRO A 11 -1.54 -22.40 2.47
C PRO A 11 -1.72 -21.18 3.38
N LEU A 12 -1.62 -19.97 2.83
CA LEU A 12 -1.77 -18.73 3.60
C LEU A 12 -3.20 -18.50 4.09
N GLN A 13 -4.21 -19.03 3.40
CA GLN A 13 -5.61 -19.02 3.87
C GLN A 13 -5.84 -20.04 4.99
N ILE A 14 -5.21 -21.22 4.92
CA ILE A 14 -5.36 -22.28 5.92
C ILE A 14 -4.65 -21.89 7.22
N GLU A 15 -3.41 -21.39 7.12
CA GLU A 15 -2.58 -21.03 8.27
C GLU A 15 -2.02 -19.61 8.10
N PRO A 16 -2.79 -18.55 8.41
CA PRO A 16 -2.34 -17.16 8.25
C PRO A 16 -1.07 -16.81 9.02
N ARG A 17 -0.79 -17.51 10.14
CA ARG A 17 0.42 -17.33 10.95
C ARG A 17 1.69 -17.68 10.19
N SER A 18 1.59 -18.62 9.24
CA SER A 18 2.73 -19.03 8.41
C SER A 18 3.29 -17.87 7.59
N LEU A 19 2.50 -16.83 7.32
CA LEU A 19 2.95 -15.61 6.65
C LEU A 19 4.11 -14.95 7.41
N HIS A 20 4.00 -14.84 8.73
CA HIS A 20 5.03 -14.19 9.54
C HIS A 20 6.34 -14.97 9.45
N CYS A 21 6.28 -16.29 9.65
CA CYS A 21 7.47 -17.16 9.56
C CYS A 21 8.10 -17.13 8.17
N LEU A 22 7.29 -17.11 7.12
CA LEU A 22 7.75 -17.03 5.74
C LEU A 22 8.48 -15.72 5.48
N LEU A 23 7.85 -14.59 5.81
CA LEU A 23 8.44 -13.26 5.62
C LEU A 23 9.70 -13.06 6.47
N ALA A 24 9.69 -13.48 7.73
CA ALA A 24 10.87 -13.42 8.60
C ALA A 24 12.04 -14.23 8.03
N SER A 25 11.79 -15.45 7.55
CA SER A 25 12.83 -16.30 6.95
C SER A 25 13.38 -15.70 5.65
N MET A 26 12.52 -15.11 4.81
CA MET A 26 12.95 -14.45 3.58
C MET A 26 13.81 -13.22 3.87
N LEU A 27 13.39 -12.38 4.82
CA LEU A 27 14.11 -11.15 5.18
C LEU A 27 15.41 -11.43 5.93
N ASP A 28 15.48 -12.49 6.73
CA ASP A 28 16.73 -12.93 7.37
C ASP A 28 17.80 -13.28 6.32
N GLY A 29 17.38 -13.96 5.24
CA GLY A 29 18.24 -14.25 4.08
C GLY A 29 18.56 -13.05 3.19
N MET A 30 18.03 -11.85 3.48
CA MET A 30 18.23 -10.61 2.71
C MET A 30 18.89 -9.49 3.54
N LYS A 31 19.42 -9.79 4.74
CA LYS A 31 19.97 -8.78 5.66
C LYS A 31 21.11 -7.94 5.08
N ASP A 32 22.08 -8.60 4.46
CA ASP A 32 23.31 -7.94 3.99
C ASP A 32 23.30 -7.63 2.48
N SER A 33 22.69 -8.51 1.69
CA SER A 33 22.49 -8.33 0.25
C SER A 33 21.30 -9.16 -0.23
N TRP A 34 20.76 -8.82 -1.40
CA TRP A 34 19.64 -9.55 -1.99
C TRP A 34 19.78 -9.67 -3.50
N SER A 35 19.30 -10.79 -4.04
CA SER A 35 19.14 -11.02 -5.48
C SER A 35 17.78 -10.52 -5.96
N MET A 36 17.66 -10.30 -7.29
CA MET A 36 16.37 -9.89 -7.86
C MET A 36 15.31 -10.98 -7.81
N GLU A 37 15.71 -12.25 -7.76
CA GLU A 37 14.81 -13.39 -7.56
C GLU A 37 14.21 -13.36 -6.14
N GLN A 38 15.02 -13.05 -5.12
CA GLN A 38 14.54 -12.88 -3.75
C GLN A 38 13.56 -11.71 -3.65
N VAL A 39 13.88 -10.57 -4.27
CA VAL A 39 13.00 -9.39 -4.33
C VAL A 39 11.69 -9.75 -5.04
N ALA A 40 11.74 -10.44 -6.17
CA ALA A 40 10.56 -10.85 -6.92
C ALA A 40 9.67 -11.80 -6.10
N ALA A 41 10.27 -12.75 -5.39
CA ALA A 41 9.56 -13.67 -4.50
C ALA A 41 8.89 -12.90 -3.34
N LEU A 42 9.60 -11.98 -2.70
CA LEU A 42 9.07 -11.16 -1.60
C LEU A 42 7.87 -10.34 -2.06
N VAL A 43 7.98 -9.64 -3.19
CA VAL A 43 6.87 -8.86 -3.76
C VAL A 43 5.68 -9.76 -4.09
N ALA A 44 5.92 -10.97 -4.61
CA ALA A 44 4.84 -11.92 -4.88
C ALA A 44 4.12 -12.36 -3.59
N VAL A 45 4.85 -12.67 -2.52
CA VAL A 45 4.29 -13.04 -1.21
C VAL A 45 3.50 -11.89 -0.62
N LEU A 46 4.08 -10.68 -0.55
CA LEU A 46 3.40 -9.49 -0.03
C LEU A 46 2.13 -9.18 -0.82
N LYS A 47 2.19 -9.28 -2.15
CA LYS A 47 1.05 -9.05 -3.02
C LYS A 47 -0.07 -10.05 -2.76
N THR A 48 0.25 -11.34 -2.65
CA THR A 48 -0.72 -12.38 -2.33
C THR A 48 -1.30 -12.15 -0.93
N ALA A 49 -0.47 -11.85 0.07
CA ALA A 49 -0.91 -11.57 1.44
C ALA A 49 -1.87 -10.37 1.50
N LYS A 50 -1.57 -9.28 0.77
CA LYS A 50 -2.44 -8.10 0.70
C LYS A 50 -3.77 -8.41 0.01
N LYS A 51 -3.75 -9.22 -1.06
CA LYS A 51 -4.97 -9.69 -1.74
C LYS A 51 -5.85 -10.55 -0.83
N LEU A 52 -5.22 -11.32 0.06
CA LEU A 52 -5.88 -12.14 1.08
C LEU A 52 -6.28 -11.36 2.34
N ASN A 53 -6.05 -10.05 2.39
CA ASN A 53 -6.28 -9.21 3.57
C ASN A 53 -5.52 -9.68 4.83
N LEU A 54 -4.36 -10.30 4.65
CA LEU A 54 -3.50 -10.74 5.75
C LEU A 54 -2.59 -9.61 6.24
N ILE A 55 -2.35 -8.61 5.38
CA ILE A 55 -1.55 -7.42 5.69
C ILE A 55 -2.28 -6.15 5.27
N GLY A 56 -1.99 -5.06 5.96
CA GLY A 56 -2.54 -3.73 5.68
C GLY A 56 -1.79 -3.00 4.57
N ASN A 57 -1.50 -1.72 4.82
CA ASN A 57 -0.63 -0.93 3.95
C ASN A 57 0.80 -1.43 4.05
N ILE A 58 1.55 -1.30 2.95
CA ILE A 58 2.99 -1.55 2.97
C ILE A 58 3.68 -0.29 3.48
N ASP A 59 4.13 -0.34 4.72
CA ASP A 59 5.04 0.64 5.32
C ASP A 59 6.35 -0.06 5.73
N HIS A 60 7.20 0.61 6.51
CA HIS A 60 8.44 0.01 7.04
C HIS A 60 8.18 -1.17 7.98
N VAL A 61 6.99 -1.22 8.57
CA VAL A 61 6.52 -2.32 9.41
C VAL A 61 5.27 -2.90 8.78
N VAL A 62 5.30 -4.19 8.49
CA VAL A 62 4.14 -4.93 8.00
C VAL A 62 3.49 -5.64 9.18
N GLU A 63 2.26 -5.24 9.49
CA GLU A 63 1.43 -5.96 10.45
C GLU A 63 0.86 -7.21 9.81
N CYS A 64 1.24 -8.36 10.36
CA CYS A 64 0.74 -9.68 10.03
C CYS A 64 -0.47 -10.03 10.92
N PRO A 65 -1.19 -11.13 10.62
CA PRO A 65 -2.26 -11.61 11.48
C PRO A 65 -1.80 -11.76 12.94
N GLU A 66 -2.72 -11.54 13.88
CA GLU A 66 -2.49 -11.63 15.34
C GLU A 66 -1.54 -10.57 15.92
N GLY A 67 -1.31 -9.48 15.19
CA GLY A 67 -0.52 -8.34 15.68
C GLY A 67 0.99 -8.55 15.61
N MET A 68 1.45 -9.61 14.94
CA MET A 68 2.87 -9.81 14.68
C MET A 68 3.38 -8.74 13.70
N ARG A 69 4.58 -8.22 13.94
CA ARG A 69 5.16 -7.12 13.17
C ARG A 69 6.47 -7.52 12.54
N ILE A 70 6.64 -7.19 11.26
CA ILE A 70 7.86 -7.46 10.50
C ILE A 70 8.41 -6.15 9.97
N GLU A 71 9.64 -5.83 10.36
CA GLU A 71 10.39 -4.71 9.83
C GLU A 71 11.00 -5.06 8.49
N MET A 72 10.91 -4.14 7.54
CA MET A 72 11.42 -4.33 6.18
C MET A 72 12.30 -3.16 5.77
N ASN A 73 13.48 -3.48 5.24
CA ASN A 73 14.37 -2.49 4.67
C ASN A 73 13.73 -1.87 3.41
N PRO A 74 13.47 -0.55 3.38
CA PRO A 74 12.80 0.10 2.26
C PRO A 74 13.55 -0.05 0.93
N LYS A 75 14.89 -0.18 0.98
CA LYS A 75 15.73 -0.38 -0.21
C LYS A 75 15.41 -1.67 -0.97
N ILE A 76 14.86 -2.68 -0.30
CA ILE A 76 14.44 -3.93 -0.95
C ILE A 76 13.25 -3.65 -1.88
N LEU A 77 12.27 -2.87 -1.42
CA LEU A 77 11.10 -2.50 -2.22
C LEU A 77 11.46 -1.50 -3.33
N GLU A 78 12.37 -0.57 -3.06
CA GLU A 78 12.93 0.31 -4.10
C GLU A 78 13.60 -0.52 -5.21
N SER A 79 14.35 -1.57 -4.87
CA SER A 79 14.97 -2.47 -5.85
C SER A 79 13.93 -3.12 -6.78
N ALA A 80 12.73 -3.43 -6.27
CA ALA A 80 11.63 -3.93 -7.09
C ALA A 80 11.10 -2.88 -8.07
N VAL A 81 11.03 -1.61 -7.64
CA VAL A 81 10.60 -0.48 -8.47
C VAL A 81 11.60 -0.22 -9.61
N PHE A 82 12.91 -0.31 -9.32
CA PHE A 82 13.98 -0.11 -10.29
C PHE A 82 14.34 -1.36 -11.12
N SER A 83 13.66 -2.49 -10.88
CA SER A 83 13.94 -3.75 -11.57
C SER A 83 13.89 -3.60 -13.08
N SER A 84 14.86 -4.16 -13.80
CA SER A 84 14.80 -4.26 -15.27
C SER A 84 13.66 -5.17 -15.74
N GLN A 85 13.24 -6.12 -14.91
CA GLN A 85 12.16 -7.05 -15.20
C GLN A 85 10.79 -6.39 -15.03
N GLU A 86 10.06 -6.21 -16.13
CA GLU A 86 8.70 -5.64 -16.14
C GLU A 86 7.72 -6.33 -15.20
N VAL A 87 7.82 -7.66 -15.09
CA VAL A 87 6.94 -8.46 -14.25
C VAL A 87 7.12 -8.10 -12.77
N VAL A 88 8.35 -7.81 -12.34
CA VAL A 88 8.62 -7.38 -10.96
C VAL A 88 8.07 -5.97 -10.73
N ARG A 89 8.33 -5.03 -11.65
CA ARG A 89 7.82 -3.66 -11.56
C ARG A 89 6.29 -3.62 -11.50
N ILE A 90 5.60 -4.35 -12.39
CA ILE A 90 4.13 -4.35 -12.41
C ILE A 90 3.53 -5.02 -11.16
N ASN A 91 4.15 -6.07 -10.64
CA ASN A 91 3.72 -6.70 -9.40
C ASN A 91 3.91 -5.75 -8.20
N MET A 92 5.00 -4.99 -8.20
CA MET A 92 5.26 -3.98 -7.17
C MET A 92 4.21 -2.87 -7.23
N ILE A 93 3.93 -2.33 -8.42
CA ILE A 93 2.88 -1.30 -8.60
C ILE A 93 1.51 -1.86 -8.21
N GLU A 94 1.21 -3.12 -8.53
CA GLU A 94 -0.04 -3.77 -8.11
C GLU A 94 -0.14 -3.87 -6.59
N LEU A 95 0.96 -4.23 -5.91
CA LEU A 95 1.04 -4.24 -4.45
C LEU A 95 0.77 -2.86 -3.85
N LEU A 96 1.29 -1.77 -4.44
CA LEU A 96 1.11 -0.39 -3.96
C LEU A 96 -0.31 0.13 -4.21
N CYS A 97 -0.85 -0.09 -5.41
CA CYS A 97 -2.12 0.49 -5.84
C CYS A 97 -3.35 -0.22 -5.28
N THR A 98 -3.23 -1.49 -4.90
CA THR A 98 -4.37 -2.28 -4.42
C THR A 98 -4.47 -2.29 -2.90
N SER A 99 -5.69 -2.28 -2.37
CA SER A 99 -5.96 -2.55 -0.95
C SER A 99 -7.25 -3.36 -0.86
N PHE A 100 -7.29 -4.32 0.06
CA PHE A 100 -8.51 -5.06 0.33
C PHE A 100 -9.61 -4.17 0.92
N LYS A 101 -9.22 -3.22 1.78
CA LYS A 101 -10.12 -2.23 2.36
C LYS A 101 -10.20 -1.02 1.41
N LYS A 102 -11.30 -0.91 0.66
CA LYS A 102 -11.56 0.22 -0.27
C LYS A 102 -11.57 1.60 0.41
N VAL A 103 -11.60 1.63 1.73
CA VAL A 103 -11.82 2.82 2.56
C VAL A 103 -10.55 3.28 3.28
N VAL A 104 -9.40 2.69 2.95
CA VAL A 104 -8.12 2.99 3.63
C VAL A 104 -7.23 3.81 2.71
N LEU A 105 -6.74 4.94 3.20
CA LEU A 105 -5.76 5.78 2.49
C LEU A 105 -4.43 5.02 2.28
N PRO A 106 -3.69 5.31 1.19
CA PRO A 106 -2.36 4.74 0.98
C PRO A 106 -1.39 5.10 2.10
N GLY A 107 -0.52 4.17 2.47
CA GLY A 107 0.53 4.37 3.48
C GLY A 107 1.64 5.32 3.01
N LYS A 108 2.45 5.84 3.94
CA LYS A 108 3.55 6.76 3.61
C LYS A 108 4.56 6.11 2.67
N ALA A 109 5.00 4.89 2.96
CA ALA A 109 5.96 4.21 2.09
C ALA A 109 5.32 3.87 0.73
N GLU A 110 4.02 3.58 0.69
CA GLU A 110 3.31 3.35 -0.58
C GLU A 110 3.37 4.59 -1.48
N LEU A 111 3.14 5.78 -0.91
CA LEU A 111 3.20 7.04 -1.64
C LEU A 111 4.63 7.37 -2.11
N GLU A 112 5.64 7.18 -1.24
CA GLU A 112 7.04 7.41 -1.63
C GLU A 112 7.52 6.44 -2.73
N LEU A 113 7.14 5.17 -2.64
CA LEU A 113 7.46 4.19 -3.70
C LEU A 113 6.71 4.50 -5.01
N LEU A 114 5.49 5.04 -4.95
CA LEU A 114 4.77 5.51 -6.13
C LEU A 114 5.43 6.74 -6.76
N LYS A 115 6.01 7.65 -5.97
CA LYS A 115 6.80 8.78 -6.49
C LYS A 115 7.99 8.31 -7.33
N LEU A 116 8.59 7.18 -6.97
CA LEU A 116 9.65 6.55 -7.76
C LEU A 116 9.08 5.79 -8.96
N ALA A 117 8.01 5.03 -8.78
CA ALA A 117 7.48 4.15 -9.81
C ALA A 117 6.81 4.90 -10.98
N ILE A 118 6.11 6.02 -10.72
CA ILE A 118 5.37 6.73 -11.77
C ILE A 118 6.31 7.28 -12.85
N PRO A 119 7.34 8.09 -12.55
CA PRO A 119 8.23 8.65 -13.58
C PRO A 119 8.93 7.58 -14.41
N LEU A 120 9.41 6.51 -13.76
CA LEU A 120 10.11 5.41 -14.42
C LEU A 120 9.27 4.66 -15.45
N ASN A 121 7.95 4.63 -15.25
CA ASN A 121 7.05 3.77 -16.01
C ASN A 121 6.15 4.54 -16.99
N LEU A 122 6.10 5.87 -16.92
CA LEU A 122 5.35 6.70 -17.88
C LEU A 122 5.91 6.67 -19.30
N THR A 123 7.22 6.47 -19.45
CA THR A 123 7.89 6.36 -20.76
C THR A 123 7.89 4.95 -21.33
N CYS A 124 7.44 3.95 -20.55
CA CYS A 124 7.41 2.56 -20.98
C CYS A 124 6.51 2.39 -22.21
N THR A 125 7.04 1.90 -23.35
CA THR A 125 6.31 1.78 -24.62
C THR A 125 5.55 0.47 -24.79
N ILE A 126 5.74 -0.49 -23.88
CA ILE A 126 5.23 -1.86 -24.02
C ILE A 126 3.73 -1.88 -23.72
N GLN A 127 2.94 -2.26 -24.72
CA GLN A 127 1.46 -2.16 -24.68
C GLN A 127 0.85 -2.95 -23.51
N GLY A 128 1.30 -4.19 -23.28
CA GLY A 128 0.80 -5.03 -22.19
C GLY A 128 1.11 -4.46 -20.81
N PHE A 129 2.26 -3.79 -20.67
CA PHE A 129 2.62 -3.08 -19.45
C PHE A 129 1.78 -1.81 -19.28
N LYS A 130 1.68 -0.97 -20.31
CA LYS A 130 0.90 0.29 -20.29
C LYS A 130 -0.55 0.06 -19.85
N GLY A 131 -1.24 -0.90 -20.45
CA GLY A 131 -2.65 -1.16 -20.11
C GLY A 131 -2.82 -1.61 -18.66
N ARG A 132 -1.90 -2.42 -18.12
CA ARG A 132 -1.91 -2.81 -16.71
C ARG A 132 -1.59 -1.64 -15.80
N PHE A 133 -0.57 -0.85 -16.14
CA PHE A 133 -0.17 0.32 -15.38
C PHE A 133 -1.31 1.33 -15.25
N GLU A 134 -1.97 1.67 -16.36
CA GLU A 134 -3.12 2.57 -16.38
C GLU A 134 -4.26 2.04 -15.49
N THR A 135 -4.57 0.75 -15.60
CA THR A 135 -5.59 0.10 -14.76
C THR A 135 -5.25 0.19 -13.27
N LEU A 136 -3.98 0.00 -12.90
CA LEU A 136 -3.53 0.09 -11.51
C LEU A 136 -3.57 1.53 -10.98
N MET A 137 -3.13 2.50 -11.78
CA MET A 137 -3.23 3.91 -11.41
C MET A 137 -4.68 4.35 -11.22
N ARG A 138 -5.59 3.92 -12.08
CA ARG A 138 -7.03 4.15 -11.93
C ARG A 138 -7.56 3.60 -10.60
N ARG A 139 -7.22 2.35 -10.27
CA ARG A 139 -7.60 1.72 -8.98
C ARG A 139 -7.04 2.47 -7.78
N PHE A 140 -5.81 2.97 -7.87
CA PHE A 140 -5.21 3.78 -6.82
C PHE A 140 -6.00 5.09 -6.59
N PHE A 141 -6.33 5.84 -7.65
CA PHE A 141 -7.11 7.07 -7.51
C PHE A 141 -8.54 6.80 -7.03
N GLU A 142 -9.17 5.71 -7.47
CA GLU A 142 -10.46 5.27 -6.94
C GLU A 142 -10.39 4.98 -5.45
N ARG A 143 -9.35 4.27 -4.99
CA ARG A 143 -9.08 4.02 -3.56
C ARG A 143 -8.96 5.32 -2.78
N VAL A 144 -8.13 6.26 -3.24
CA VAL A 144 -7.95 7.58 -2.61
C VAL A 144 -9.28 8.33 -2.53
N HIS A 145 -10.02 8.40 -3.64
CA HIS A 145 -11.31 9.11 -3.70
C HIS A 145 -12.33 8.52 -2.71
N ILE A 146 -12.47 7.19 -2.68
CA ILE A 146 -13.42 6.49 -1.80
C ILE A 146 -13.04 6.68 -0.33
N ALA A 147 -11.75 6.54 0.01
CA ALA A 147 -11.25 6.71 1.38
C ALA A 147 -11.53 8.13 1.90
N ILE A 148 -11.14 9.18 1.15
CA ILE A 148 -11.40 10.58 1.52
C ILE A 148 -12.91 10.83 1.70
N ARG A 149 -13.73 10.32 0.77
CA ARG A 149 -15.19 10.49 0.83
C ARG A 149 -15.77 9.84 2.10
N SER A 150 -15.29 8.66 2.45
CA SER A 150 -15.74 7.96 3.66
C SER A 150 -15.33 8.68 4.94
N ILE A 151 -14.08 9.15 5.03
CA ILE A 151 -13.60 9.95 6.16
C ILE A 151 -14.47 11.19 6.32
N LYS A 152 -14.73 11.93 5.23
CA LYS A 152 -15.64 13.08 5.23
C LYS A 152 -17.04 12.72 5.74
N HIS A 153 -17.63 11.61 5.29
CA HIS A 153 -18.95 11.17 5.74
C HIS A 153 -18.96 10.78 7.22
N LYS A 154 -17.91 10.12 7.72
CA LYS A 154 -17.72 9.77 9.14
C LYS A 154 -17.70 11.05 10.00
N HIS A 155 -16.89 12.04 9.63
CA HIS A 155 -16.80 13.31 10.37
C HIS A 155 -18.13 14.08 10.37
N LEU A 156 -18.77 14.26 9.22
CA LEU A 156 -20.07 14.94 9.13
C LEU A 156 -21.17 14.23 9.94
N SER A 157 -21.16 12.89 9.95
CA SER A 157 -22.10 12.10 10.76
C SER A 157 -21.86 12.30 12.27
N ASN A 158 -20.60 12.29 12.68
CA ASN A 158 -20.21 12.50 14.08
C ASN A 158 -20.56 13.92 14.55
N GLU A 159 -20.34 14.94 13.71
CA GLU A 159 -20.75 16.32 14.01
C GLU A 159 -22.27 16.44 14.18
N ARG A 160 -23.07 15.82 13.32
CA ARG A 160 -24.54 15.80 13.45
C ARG A 160 -24.98 15.13 14.74
N ARG A 161 -24.36 13.99 15.11
CA ARG A 161 -24.64 13.29 16.37
C ARG A 161 -24.27 14.13 17.60
N ARG A 162 -23.15 14.86 17.56
CA ARG A 162 -22.74 15.78 18.63
C ARG A 162 -23.74 16.91 18.80
N LYS A 163 -24.14 17.57 17.71
CA LYS A 163 -25.17 18.64 17.72
C LYS A 163 -26.52 18.14 18.26
N ALA A 164 -26.94 16.93 17.89
CA ALA A 164 -28.18 16.34 18.38
C ALA A 164 -28.15 15.96 19.87
N ARG A 165 -26.97 15.69 20.45
CA ARG A 165 -26.81 15.33 21.87
C ARG A 165 -26.65 16.53 22.80
N GLY A 166 -26.59 17.77 22.28
CA GLY A 166 -26.45 18.98 23.09
C GLY A 166 -25.17 19.04 23.95
N VAL A 167 -24.16 18.22 23.63
CA VAL A 167 -22.90 18.19 24.36
C VAL A 167 -22.02 19.32 23.84
N GLU A 168 -22.00 20.45 24.55
CA GLU A 168 -20.90 21.42 24.48
C GLU A 168 -19.62 20.71 24.94
N ALA A 169 -18.54 20.92 24.20
CA ALA A 169 -17.34 20.09 24.25
C ALA A 169 -16.80 19.91 25.68
N PRO A 170 -16.69 18.68 26.21
CA PRO A 170 -15.63 18.41 27.17
C PRO A 170 -14.30 18.55 26.41
N ASP A 171 -13.23 18.95 27.10
CA ASP A 171 -11.85 18.72 26.66
C ASP A 171 -11.68 17.21 26.40
N VAL A 172 -11.99 16.79 25.17
CA VAL A 172 -11.79 15.42 24.73
C VAL A 172 -10.29 15.31 24.44
N PRO A 173 -9.57 14.34 25.03
CA PRO A 173 -8.17 14.09 24.70
C PRO A 173 -8.04 13.99 23.18
N ALA A 174 -6.91 14.45 22.63
CA ALA A 174 -6.59 14.29 21.22
C ALA A 174 -6.95 12.86 20.78
N ASP A 175 -7.93 12.76 19.88
CA ASP A 175 -8.43 11.50 19.38
C ASP A 175 -7.34 10.98 18.45
N GLU A 176 -6.43 10.12 18.94
CA GLU A 176 -5.25 9.64 18.21
C GLU A 176 -5.62 9.12 16.80
N ASP A 177 -6.81 8.53 16.66
CA ASP A 177 -7.38 8.08 15.39
C ASP A 177 -7.64 9.25 14.42
N ARG A 178 -8.09 10.40 14.92
CA ARG A 178 -8.35 11.60 14.13
C ARG A 178 -7.05 12.26 13.69
N ASP A 179 -6.08 12.37 14.59
CA ASP A 179 -4.78 12.96 14.28
C ASP A 179 -4.06 12.11 13.23
N HIS A 180 -4.13 10.78 13.35
CA HIS A 180 -3.64 9.87 12.33
C HIS A 180 -4.41 10.00 11.00
N GLU A 181 -5.75 10.09 11.02
CA GLU A 181 -6.54 10.33 9.79
C GLU A 181 -6.13 11.63 9.09
N LEU A 182 -5.88 12.70 9.84
CA LEU A 182 -5.44 13.99 9.31
C LEU A 182 -4.04 13.91 8.71
N GLU A 183 -3.09 13.28 9.40
CA GLU A 183 -1.74 13.05 8.88
C GLU A 183 -1.79 12.30 7.55
N MET A 184 -2.59 11.24 7.46
CA MET A 184 -2.75 10.46 6.22
C MET A 184 -3.39 11.27 5.09
N ILE A 185 -4.32 12.18 5.40
CA ILE A 185 -4.90 13.11 4.42
C ILE A 185 -3.82 14.07 3.92
N GLU A 186 -3.04 14.67 4.82
CA GLU A 186 -1.97 15.61 4.47
C GLU A 186 -0.91 14.96 3.58
N LEU A 187 -0.46 13.75 3.92
CA LEU A 187 0.46 12.96 3.11
C LEU A 187 -0.11 12.68 1.71
N THR A 188 -1.38 12.27 1.64
CA THR A 188 -2.07 12.01 0.37
C THR A 188 -2.20 13.28 -0.47
N SER A 189 -2.57 14.40 0.15
CA SER A 189 -2.65 15.71 -0.52
C SER A 189 -1.29 16.16 -1.04
N ALA A 190 -0.23 16.05 -0.23
CA ALA A 190 1.13 16.37 -0.65
C ALA A 190 1.57 15.52 -1.84
N PHE A 191 1.24 14.22 -1.85
CA PHE A 191 1.48 13.35 -2.99
C PHE A 191 0.73 13.81 -4.25
N LEU A 192 -0.55 14.18 -4.14
CA LEU A 192 -1.34 14.65 -5.27
C LEU A 192 -0.82 15.98 -5.84
N PHE A 193 -0.38 16.89 -4.98
CA PHE A 193 0.28 18.13 -5.41
C PHE A 193 1.61 17.86 -6.11
N TRP A 194 2.45 16.99 -5.53
CA TRP A 194 3.67 16.54 -6.20
C TRP A 194 3.38 15.94 -7.57
N LEU A 195 2.36 15.06 -7.68
CA LEU A 195 2.02 14.42 -8.94
C LEU A 195 1.54 15.43 -9.98
N ARG A 196 0.71 16.41 -9.58
CA ARG A 196 0.31 17.51 -10.44
C ARG A 196 1.52 18.27 -10.97
N ASP A 197 2.43 18.67 -10.08
CA ASP A 197 3.59 19.48 -10.44
C ASP A 197 4.54 18.70 -11.37
N PHE A 198 4.75 17.41 -11.07
CA PHE A 198 5.49 16.51 -11.93
C PHE A 198 4.88 16.39 -13.34
N LEU A 199 3.57 16.16 -13.45
CA LEU A 199 2.89 16.02 -14.74
C LEU A 199 2.85 17.31 -15.56
N VAL A 200 2.83 18.48 -14.92
CA VAL A 200 2.93 19.79 -15.60
C VAL A 200 4.35 20.07 -16.08
N SER A 201 5.36 19.55 -15.37
CA SER A 201 6.77 19.72 -15.72
C SER A 201 7.30 18.75 -16.80
N CYS A 202 6.54 17.70 -17.15
CA CYS A 202 6.89 16.74 -18.20
C CYS A 202 6.38 17.20 -19.57
#